data_AF-A0A1Y2FG42-F1
#
_entry.id   AF-A0A1Y2FG42-F1
#
_cell.length_a   1.000
_cell.length_b   1.000
_cell.length_c   1.000
_cell.angle_alpha   90.00
_cell.angle_beta   90.00
_cell.angle_gamma   90.00
#
_symmetry.space_group_name_H-M   'P 1'
#
loop_
_entity.id
_entity.type
_entity.pdbx_description
1 polymer ?
#
loop_
_entity_poly.entity_id
_entity_poly.type
_entity_poly.pdbx_seq_one_letter_code
_entity_poly.pdbx_strand_id
1 'polypeptide(L)'
;MEAQPAQQPTSTTYTRPQQPADAYAATLPVETLTRIFELAKEGVQDPFDRQNMRWSFQEISCQWSIAVGKQRDYAVGYERQAEALGNALRSSGREDEVRSLALSQKLMGGSQGATVELLKLCSALKKLELIRVGRFYSAYGDEEALEAMSKLKEVQEVVFMGAPEALTLSRVLHAWPVLRSLRLSCRFRNETSMLDPMPSVALQHLDIVPDLDMIRELLLYIKDSDLPRSLTVRDYQGCFRRLLDPKVAEALLPLASRLHRFSAPDPWQPSPAFDHFISSMSSLRQLEIGYSGTQPLPDVDGGGTGHNLPPAAALRNLTSLQELVLRQTLFVQDAAQLAPTLVEILDAPPSSFKRIEVHLSLFYGSEGGEEARAEIAAKAEAAGIRLLIRRS
;
A
#
# COMPACT_ATOMS: atom_id res chain seq x y z
N MET A 1 -9.18 48.75 -57.59
CA MET A 1 -8.42 48.89 -56.34
C MET A 1 -9.40 48.71 -55.20
N GLU A 2 -9.40 47.54 -54.55
CA GLU A 2 -9.95 47.39 -53.19
C GLU A 2 -9.02 46.41 -52.48
N ALA A 3 -8.31 46.92 -51.47
CA ALA A 3 -7.37 46.17 -50.66
C ALA A 3 -8.14 45.47 -49.53
N GLN A 4 -8.05 44.14 -49.49
CA GLN A 4 -8.53 43.33 -48.38
C GLN A 4 -7.63 43.56 -47.14
N PRO A 5 -8.18 43.91 -45.96
CA PRO A 5 -7.36 44.00 -44.76
C PRO A 5 -6.98 42.60 -44.28
N ALA A 6 -5.67 42.37 -44.15
CA ALA A 6 -5.11 41.16 -43.56
C ALA A 6 -5.53 41.07 -42.08
N GLN A 7 -6.29 40.03 -41.73
CA GLN A 7 -6.54 39.67 -40.35
C GLN A 7 -5.22 39.20 -39.70
N GLN A 8 -4.70 40.00 -38.77
CA GLN A 8 -3.66 39.53 -37.85
C GLN A 8 -4.27 38.48 -36.89
N PRO A 9 -3.57 37.38 -36.60
CA PRO A 9 -4.00 36.46 -35.54
C PRO A 9 -3.80 37.15 -34.18
N THR A 10 -4.90 37.48 -33.51
CA THR A 10 -4.88 37.88 -32.09
C THR A 10 -4.35 36.72 -31.26
N SER A 11 -3.15 36.89 -30.71
CA SER A 11 -2.57 36.02 -29.70
C SER A 11 -3.47 36.06 -28.45
N THR A 12 -4.34 35.07 -28.29
CA THR A 12 -5.08 34.85 -27.05
C THR A 12 -4.10 34.30 -26.02
N THR A 13 -3.55 35.20 -25.21
CA THR A 13 -2.83 34.82 -23.99
C THR A 13 -3.86 34.23 -23.03
N TYR A 14 -3.93 32.90 -22.98
CA TYR A 14 -4.75 32.19 -21.99
C TYR A 14 -4.23 32.54 -20.60
N THR A 15 -4.87 33.52 -19.96
CA THR A 15 -4.52 33.93 -18.60
C THR A 15 -5.26 32.98 -17.67
N ARG A 16 -4.52 32.14 -16.95
CA ARG A 16 -5.09 31.18 -15.99
C ARG A 16 -6.00 31.90 -14.98
N PRO A 17 -7.11 31.29 -14.52
CA PRO A 17 -7.97 31.91 -13.52
C PRO A 17 -7.18 32.37 -12.30
N GLN A 18 -7.37 33.63 -11.92
CA GLN A 18 -6.93 34.12 -10.62
C GLN A 18 -8.05 33.87 -9.62
N GLN A 19 -7.66 33.42 -8.43
CA GLN A 19 -8.63 33.24 -7.36
C GLN A 19 -9.15 34.62 -6.94
N PRO A 20 -10.47 34.78 -6.74
CA PRO A 20 -11.02 36.02 -6.20
C PRO A 20 -10.32 36.37 -4.89
N ALA A 21 -9.97 37.65 -4.69
CA ALA A 21 -9.20 38.09 -3.52
C ALA A 21 -9.95 37.87 -2.19
N ASP A 22 -11.27 37.75 -2.27
CA ASP A 22 -12.20 37.47 -1.17
C ASP A 22 -12.36 35.96 -0.87
N ALA A 23 -11.83 35.07 -1.72
CA ALA A 23 -11.83 33.64 -1.44
C ALA A 23 -10.85 33.34 -0.29
N TYR A 24 -11.28 32.57 0.72
CA TYR A 24 -10.44 32.21 1.87
C TYR A 24 -9.09 31.59 1.45
N ALA A 25 -9.11 30.69 0.46
CA ALA A 25 -7.89 30.06 -0.05
C ALA A 25 -6.94 31.06 -0.74
N ALA A 26 -7.38 32.25 -1.14
CA ALA A 26 -6.55 33.29 -1.76
C ALA A 26 -5.64 34.00 -0.74
N THR A 27 -6.03 33.92 0.53
CA THR A 27 -5.31 34.49 1.68
C THR A 27 -4.32 33.51 2.30
N LEU A 28 -4.35 32.23 1.89
CA LEU A 28 -3.49 31.20 2.46
C LEU A 28 -2.05 31.29 1.90
N PRO A 29 -1.02 31.14 2.74
CA PRO A 29 0.34 30.95 2.27
C PRO A 29 0.48 29.72 1.38
N VAL A 30 1.39 29.78 0.41
CA VAL A 30 1.65 28.67 -0.53
C VAL A 30 1.99 27.38 0.22
N GLU A 31 2.71 27.48 1.33
CA GLU A 31 3.08 26.36 2.20
C GLU A 31 1.85 25.67 2.80
N THR A 32 0.82 26.45 3.13
CA THR A 32 -0.46 25.91 3.65
C THR A 32 -1.22 25.18 2.56
N LEU A 33 -1.28 25.76 1.36
CA LEU A 33 -1.90 25.11 0.19
C LEU A 33 -1.16 23.82 -0.19
N THR A 34 0.17 23.83 -0.16
CA THR A 34 0.99 22.63 -0.37
C THR A 34 0.67 21.58 0.68
N ARG A 35 0.57 21.94 1.98
CA ARG A 35 0.23 20.96 3.01
C ARG A 35 -1.18 20.38 2.82
N ILE A 36 -2.16 21.19 2.43
CA ILE A 36 -3.51 20.71 2.11
C ILE A 36 -3.48 19.73 0.93
N PHE A 37 -2.75 20.06 -0.13
CA PHE A 37 -2.60 19.17 -1.29
C PHE A 37 -1.94 17.83 -0.90
N GLU A 38 -0.86 17.87 -0.11
CA GLU A 38 -0.20 16.64 0.35
C GLU A 38 -1.13 15.79 1.23
N LEU A 39 -1.89 16.40 2.15
CA LEU A 39 -2.88 15.69 2.96
C LEU A 39 -4.01 15.08 2.11
N ALA A 40 -4.48 15.79 1.07
CA ALA A 40 -5.47 15.25 0.14
C ALA A 40 -4.91 14.06 -0.66
N LYS A 41 -3.64 14.13 -1.05
CA LYS A 41 -2.94 13.04 -1.75
C LYS A 41 -2.73 11.81 -0.87
N GLU A 42 -2.46 11.97 0.42
CA GLU A 42 -2.26 10.87 1.38
C GLU A 42 -3.45 9.88 1.41
N GLY A 43 -4.68 10.36 1.13
CA GLY A 43 -5.89 9.53 1.09
C GLY A 43 -6.12 8.74 -0.20
N VAL A 44 -5.37 9.01 -1.27
CA VAL A 44 -5.64 8.43 -2.60
C VAL A 44 -4.60 7.40 -2.99
N GLN A 45 -5.02 6.14 -3.05
CA GLN A 45 -4.12 5.03 -3.39
C GLN A 45 -3.95 4.86 -4.90
N ASP A 46 -5.02 5.04 -5.68
CA ASP A 46 -4.98 4.86 -7.12
C ASP A 46 -4.20 5.99 -7.81
N PRO A 47 -3.16 5.70 -8.62
CA PRO A 47 -2.35 6.74 -9.24
C PRO A 47 -3.08 7.55 -10.32
N PHE A 48 -4.10 6.99 -10.99
CA PHE A 48 -4.91 7.73 -11.95
C PHE A 48 -5.76 8.77 -11.22
N ASP A 49 -6.36 8.38 -10.10
CA ASP A 49 -7.10 9.32 -9.23
C ASP A 49 -6.17 10.39 -8.65
N ARG A 50 -4.94 10.02 -8.24
CA ARG A 50 -3.93 11.00 -7.79
C ARG A 50 -3.58 12.00 -8.89
N GLN A 51 -3.40 11.54 -10.12
CA GLN A 51 -3.09 12.42 -11.26
C GLN A 51 -4.27 13.34 -11.60
N ASN A 52 -5.49 12.80 -11.63
CA ASN A 52 -6.70 13.58 -11.87
C ASN A 52 -6.91 14.64 -10.79
N MET A 53 -6.78 14.25 -9.51
CA MET A 53 -6.84 15.17 -8.38
C MET A 53 -5.83 16.31 -8.54
N ARG A 54 -4.58 15.99 -8.88
CA ARG A 54 -3.54 16.99 -9.12
C ARG A 54 -3.96 17.99 -10.19
N TRP A 55 -4.47 17.53 -11.32
CA TRP A 55 -4.94 18.40 -12.40
C TRP A 55 -6.09 19.29 -11.92
N SER A 56 -7.06 18.73 -11.20
CA SER A 56 -8.15 19.51 -10.61
C SER A 56 -7.63 20.65 -9.73
N PHE A 57 -6.65 20.41 -8.86
CA PHE A 57 -6.04 21.47 -8.04
C PHE A 57 -5.32 22.52 -8.90
N GLN A 58 -4.55 22.10 -9.92
CA GLN A 58 -3.82 23.03 -10.79
C GLN A 58 -4.72 23.97 -11.59
N GLU A 59 -5.96 23.56 -11.88
CA GLU A 59 -6.94 24.34 -12.62
C GLU A 59 -7.67 25.38 -11.77
N ILE A 60 -7.68 25.24 -10.43
CA ILE A 60 -8.40 26.15 -9.53
C ILE A 60 -7.88 27.58 -9.64
N SER A 61 -6.56 27.76 -9.49
CA SER A 61 -5.94 29.09 -9.52
C SER A 61 -4.43 29.03 -9.75
N CYS A 62 -3.82 30.19 -10.06
CA CYS A 62 -2.37 30.32 -10.11
C CYS A 62 -1.66 29.90 -8.81
N GLN A 63 -2.23 30.25 -7.65
CA GLN A 63 -1.66 29.89 -6.35
C GLN A 63 -1.65 28.38 -6.14
N TRP A 64 -2.74 27.69 -6.46
CA TRP A 64 -2.78 26.23 -6.40
C TRP A 64 -1.82 25.58 -7.38
N SER A 65 -1.69 26.11 -8.60
CA SER A 65 -0.68 25.59 -9.52
C SER A 65 0.75 25.75 -9.01
N ILE A 66 1.05 26.82 -8.27
CA ILE A 66 2.36 27.00 -7.62
C ILE A 66 2.49 26.00 -6.47
N ALA A 67 1.48 25.88 -5.61
CA ALA A 67 1.48 25.00 -4.44
C ALA A 67 1.63 23.51 -4.79
N VAL A 68 1.00 23.08 -5.89
CA VAL A 68 1.07 21.71 -6.44
C VAL A 68 2.41 21.45 -7.13
N GLY A 69 3.10 22.52 -7.59
CA GLY A 69 4.45 22.47 -8.14
C GLY A 69 4.58 21.77 -9.50
N LYS A 70 5.81 21.35 -9.82
CA LYS A 70 6.14 20.59 -11.03
C LYS A 70 5.63 19.16 -10.95
N GLN A 71 5.01 18.66 -12.03
CA GLN A 71 4.58 17.26 -12.12
C GLN A 71 5.81 16.35 -12.33
N ARG A 72 5.94 15.35 -11.46
CA ARG A 72 6.99 14.30 -11.49
C ARG A 72 6.43 12.88 -11.39
N ASP A 73 5.13 12.79 -11.09
CA ASP A 73 4.38 11.55 -10.95
C ASP A 73 3.38 11.48 -12.11
N TYR A 74 3.44 10.41 -12.89
CA TYR A 74 2.59 10.22 -14.07
C TYR A 74 1.87 8.87 -14.02
N ALA A 75 0.63 8.85 -14.50
CA ALA A 75 -0.19 7.67 -14.68
C ALA A 75 -0.69 7.59 -16.12
N VAL A 76 -0.45 6.45 -16.77
CA VAL A 76 -0.71 6.23 -18.19
C VAL A 76 -1.56 4.97 -18.36
N GLY A 77 -2.72 5.14 -19.00
CA GLY A 77 -3.75 4.11 -19.09
C GLY A 77 -3.80 3.39 -20.44
N TYR A 78 -3.33 4.04 -21.50
CA TYR A 78 -3.44 3.58 -22.90
C TYR A 78 -2.39 4.24 -23.80
N GLU A 79 -2.11 3.62 -24.96
CA GLU A 79 -0.87 3.85 -25.71
C GLU A 79 -0.72 5.30 -26.20
N ARG A 80 -1.82 5.90 -26.65
CA ARG A 80 -1.85 7.32 -27.06
C ARG A 80 -1.43 8.27 -25.93
N GLN A 81 -1.73 7.95 -24.67
CA GLN A 81 -1.23 8.75 -23.54
C GLN A 81 0.27 8.56 -23.34
N ALA A 82 0.79 7.33 -23.54
CA ALA A 82 2.22 7.07 -23.44
C ALA A 82 3.00 7.86 -24.50
N GLU A 83 2.51 7.86 -25.74
CA GLU A 83 3.10 8.61 -26.85
C GLU A 83 3.03 10.13 -26.61
N ALA A 84 1.86 10.64 -26.24
CA ALA A 84 1.67 12.05 -25.93
C ALA A 84 2.59 12.51 -24.78
N LEU A 85 2.71 11.70 -23.73
CA LEU A 85 3.60 11.98 -22.60
C LEU A 85 5.07 11.95 -23.05
N GLY A 86 5.49 10.94 -23.81
CA GLY A 86 6.84 10.86 -24.35
C GLY A 86 7.21 12.08 -25.19
N ASN A 87 6.32 12.52 -26.07
CA ASN A 87 6.53 13.70 -26.90
C ASN A 87 6.58 15.00 -26.07
N ALA A 88 5.72 15.13 -25.06
CA ALA A 88 5.72 16.28 -24.15
C ALA A 88 7.01 16.35 -23.31
N LEU A 89 7.48 15.21 -22.80
CA LEU A 89 8.72 15.13 -22.03
C LEU A 89 9.92 15.54 -22.90
N ARG A 90 10.07 14.95 -24.09
CA ARG A 90 11.15 15.31 -25.04
C ARG A 90 11.12 16.78 -25.43
N SER A 91 9.93 17.33 -25.70
CA SER A 91 9.78 18.74 -26.09
C SER A 91 10.13 19.70 -24.96
N SER A 92 9.99 19.26 -23.71
CA SER A 92 10.28 20.06 -22.52
C SER A 92 11.67 19.80 -21.93
N GLY A 93 12.38 18.75 -22.35
CA GLY A 93 13.66 18.32 -21.77
C GLY A 93 13.54 17.89 -20.30
N ARG A 94 12.42 17.27 -19.93
CA ARG A 94 12.07 16.94 -18.53
C ARG A 94 12.05 15.44 -18.24
N GLU A 95 12.58 14.63 -19.14
CA GLU A 95 12.68 13.17 -19.01
C GLU A 95 13.31 12.72 -17.68
N ASP A 96 14.41 13.36 -17.26
CA ASP A 96 15.13 13.03 -16.01
C ASP A 96 14.46 13.59 -14.74
N GLU A 97 13.41 14.43 -14.89
CA GLU A 97 12.61 14.91 -13.75
C GLU A 97 11.53 13.91 -13.32
N VAL A 98 11.19 12.92 -14.15
CA VAL A 98 10.15 11.93 -13.87
C VAL A 98 10.63 10.98 -12.78
N ARG A 99 9.88 10.91 -11.66
CA ARG A 99 10.25 10.10 -10.48
C ARG A 99 9.31 8.93 -10.24
N SER A 100 8.05 9.05 -10.64
CA SER A 100 7.07 7.97 -10.52
C SER A 100 6.30 7.80 -11.82
N LEU A 101 6.15 6.55 -12.25
CA LEU A 101 5.35 6.18 -13.40
C LEU A 101 4.43 5.01 -13.05
N ALA A 102 3.13 5.18 -13.30
CA ALA A 102 2.12 4.13 -13.23
C ALA A 102 1.64 3.77 -14.62
N LEU A 103 1.65 2.48 -14.95
CA LEU A 103 1.28 1.94 -16.26
C LEU A 103 0.14 0.94 -16.09
N SER A 104 -0.96 1.14 -16.83
CA SER A 104 -2.03 0.15 -16.93
C SER A 104 -1.61 -1.05 -17.78
N GLN A 105 -1.89 -2.29 -17.36
CA GLN A 105 -1.57 -3.52 -18.12
C GLN A 105 -2.27 -3.57 -19.50
N LYS A 106 -3.33 -2.78 -19.74
CA LYS A 106 -3.90 -2.61 -21.08
C LYS A 106 -2.87 -2.11 -22.12
N LEU A 107 -1.73 -1.59 -21.65
CA LEU A 107 -0.58 -1.14 -22.45
C LEU A 107 0.47 -2.21 -22.72
N MET A 108 0.45 -3.33 -21.98
CA MET A 108 1.53 -4.32 -21.97
C MET A 108 1.20 -5.54 -22.83
N GLY A 109 -0.02 -5.61 -23.38
CA GLY A 109 -0.48 -6.67 -24.27
C GLY A 109 -0.71 -6.12 -25.67
N GLY A 110 0.24 -6.33 -26.57
CA GLY A 110 0.03 -6.18 -28.01
C GLY A 110 0.12 -4.76 -28.57
N SER A 111 1.24 -4.07 -28.35
CA SER A 111 1.81 -3.11 -29.31
C SER A 111 3.19 -2.64 -28.81
N GLN A 112 4.22 -2.98 -29.58
CA GLN A 112 5.58 -2.47 -29.44
C GLN A 112 5.58 -0.97 -29.74
N GLY A 113 6.10 -0.14 -28.82
CA GLY A 113 6.35 1.25 -29.13
C GLY A 113 6.30 2.15 -27.91
N ALA A 114 5.16 2.80 -27.67
CA ALA A 114 5.14 4.00 -26.84
C ALA A 114 5.46 3.74 -25.36
N THR A 115 5.00 2.63 -24.77
CA THR A 115 5.27 2.30 -23.36
C THR A 115 6.74 1.96 -23.12
N VAL A 116 7.32 1.15 -24.01
CA VAL A 116 8.75 0.78 -23.96
C VAL A 116 9.61 2.02 -24.14
N GLU A 117 9.28 2.87 -25.12
CA GLU A 117 9.98 4.14 -25.33
C GLU A 117 9.83 5.10 -24.14
N LEU A 118 8.67 5.13 -23.49
CA LEU A 118 8.47 5.93 -22.28
C LEU A 118 9.32 5.40 -21.11
N LEU A 119 9.42 4.08 -20.92
CA LEU A 119 10.30 3.47 -19.92
C LEU A 119 11.77 3.79 -20.21
N LYS A 120 12.21 3.70 -21.46
CA LYS A 120 13.58 4.09 -21.86
C LYS A 120 13.86 5.57 -21.64
N LEU A 121 12.87 6.42 -21.90
CA LEU A 121 12.98 7.87 -21.73
C LEU A 121 13.09 8.26 -20.25
N CYS A 122 12.32 7.63 -19.37
CA CYS A 122 12.27 7.98 -17.95
C CYS A 122 13.33 7.23 -17.14
N SER A 123 14.62 7.50 -17.39
CA SER A 123 15.73 6.76 -16.78
C SER A 123 15.87 6.96 -15.25
N ALA A 124 15.45 8.12 -14.73
CA ALA A 124 15.59 8.54 -13.34
C ALA A 124 14.43 8.10 -12.41
N LEU A 125 13.68 7.09 -12.83
CA LEU A 125 12.51 6.55 -12.12
C LEU A 125 12.90 5.96 -10.77
N LYS A 126 12.20 6.39 -9.72
CA LYS A 126 12.32 5.84 -8.36
C LYS A 126 11.16 4.92 -8.00
N LYS A 127 9.99 5.13 -8.62
CA LYS A 127 8.78 4.36 -8.36
C LYS A 127 8.12 3.90 -9.65
N LEU A 128 7.86 2.59 -9.76
CA LEU A 128 7.15 1.99 -10.89
C LEU A 128 5.90 1.24 -10.39
N GLU A 129 4.73 1.59 -10.90
CA GLU A 129 3.48 0.89 -10.61
C GLU A 129 2.93 0.25 -11.88
N LEU A 130 2.80 -1.08 -11.91
CA LEU A 130 2.25 -1.83 -13.04
C LEU A 130 0.87 -2.36 -12.63
N ILE A 131 -0.17 -1.74 -13.17
CA ILE A 131 -1.54 -1.81 -12.65
C ILE A 131 -2.44 -2.55 -13.62
N ARG A 132 -3.05 -3.64 -13.16
CA ARG A 132 -3.98 -4.39 -13.99
C ARG A 132 -5.42 -3.91 -13.85
N VAL A 133 -5.98 -3.46 -14.98
CA VAL A 133 -7.42 -3.16 -15.13
C VAL A 133 -8.11 -4.37 -15.79
N GLY A 134 -8.22 -5.51 -15.08
CA GLY A 134 -8.96 -6.70 -15.54
C GLY A 134 -8.51 -8.04 -14.95
N ARG A 135 -9.40 -9.04 -14.82
CA ARG A 135 -9.10 -10.28 -14.07
C ARG A 135 -8.35 -11.39 -14.83
N PHE A 136 -8.20 -11.32 -16.17
CA PHE A 136 -7.99 -12.56 -16.97
C PHE A 136 -6.80 -12.68 -17.94
N TYR A 137 -5.92 -11.68 -18.13
CA TYR A 137 -4.75 -11.79 -19.03
C TYR A 137 -3.40 -12.03 -18.33
N SER A 138 -2.62 -12.98 -18.85
CA SER A 138 -1.24 -13.31 -18.44
C SER A 138 -0.20 -12.38 -19.11
N ALA A 139 0.99 -12.35 -18.52
CA ALA A 139 2.23 -11.66 -18.90
C ALA A 139 2.31 -10.13 -18.68
N TYR A 140 3.42 -9.71 -18.05
CA TYR A 140 3.89 -8.32 -18.02
C TYR A 140 4.87 -8.13 -19.17
N GLY A 141 4.35 -7.74 -20.34
CA GLY A 141 5.15 -7.26 -21.46
C GLY A 141 5.88 -8.36 -22.24
N ASP A 142 6.30 -7.98 -23.43
CA ASP A 142 7.25 -8.72 -24.24
C ASP A 142 8.70 -8.54 -23.71
N GLU A 143 9.66 -9.25 -24.29
CA GLU A 143 11.08 -9.17 -23.90
C GLU A 143 11.64 -7.73 -23.97
N GLU A 144 11.12 -6.87 -24.85
CA GLU A 144 11.56 -5.48 -24.96
C GLU A 144 11.16 -4.65 -23.74
N ALA A 145 9.94 -4.83 -23.24
CA ALA A 145 9.50 -4.18 -22.01
C ALA A 145 10.32 -4.65 -20.80
N LEU A 146 10.63 -5.95 -20.72
CA LEU A 146 11.51 -6.50 -19.67
C LEU A 146 12.91 -5.90 -19.72
N GLU A 147 13.49 -5.79 -20.91
CA GLU A 147 14.79 -5.18 -21.14
C GLU A 147 14.80 -3.69 -20.77
N ALA A 148 13.74 -2.94 -21.13
CA ALA A 148 13.60 -1.53 -20.75
C ALA A 148 13.50 -1.36 -19.22
N MET A 149 12.65 -2.17 -18.56
CA MET A 149 12.54 -2.14 -17.09
C MET A 149 13.85 -2.50 -16.40
N SER A 150 14.61 -3.44 -16.96
CA SER A 150 15.90 -3.88 -16.42
C SER A 150 16.97 -2.79 -16.47
N LYS A 151 16.79 -1.75 -17.29
CA LYS A 151 17.69 -0.58 -17.35
C LYS A 151 17.39 0.48 -16.30
N LEU A 152 16.26 0.40 -15.61
CA LEU A 152 15.85 1.37 -14.58
C LEU A 152 16.57 1.12 -13.24
N LYS A 153 17.85 1.49 -13.15
CA LYS A 153 18.70 1.17 -11.99
C LYS A 153 18.38 1.94 -10.70
N GLU A 154 17.62 3.05 -10.78
CA GLU A 154 17.28 3.89 -9.62
C GLU A 154 15.97 3.50 -8.92
N VAL A 155 15.29 2.44 -9.39
CA VAL A 155 13.98 2.02 -8.87
C VAL A 155 14.10 1.53 -7.42
N GLN A 156 13.40 2.22 -6.52
CA GLN A 156 13.36 1.96 -5.08
C GLN A 156 12.03 1.37 -4.62
N GLU A 157 10.94 1.68 -5.34
CA GLU A 157 9.59 1.24 -5.00
C GLU A 157 8.89 0.65 -6.21
N VAL A 158 8.33 -0.55 -6.04
CA VAL A 158 7.61 -1.21 -7.13
C VAL A 158 6.29 -1.77 -6.64
N VAL A 159 5.26 -1.57 -7.45
CA VAL A 159 3.94 -2.16 -7.25
C VAL A 159 3.58 -2.99 -8.47
N PHE A 160 3.44 -4.30 -8.29
CA PHE A 160 2.84 -5.19 -9.28
C PHE A 160 1.42 -5.54 -8.83
N MET A 161 0.42 -5.14 -9.61
CA MET A 161 -0.95 -5.60 -9.45
C MET A 161 -1.30 -6.45 -10.66
N GLY A 162 -1.31 -7.78 -10.54
CA GLY A 162 -1.52 -8.66 -11.68
C GLY A 162 -1.14 -10.11 -11.43
N ALA A 163 -0.57 -10.81 -12.41
CA ALA A 163 -0.09 -12.18 -12.25
C ALA A 163 1.24 -12.30 -13.02
N PRO A 164 2.36 -11.84 -12.44
CA PRO A 164 3.65 -11.95 -13.09
C PRO A 164 4.05 -13.41 -13.08
N GLU A 165 4.67 -13.83 -14.17
CA GLU A 165 5.45 -15.06 -14.15
C GLU A 165 6.61 -14.88 -13.17
N ALA A 166 6.91 -15.92 -12.39
CA ALA A 166 7.97 -15.86 -11.38
C ALA A 166 9.32 -15.46 -12.01
N LEU A 167 9.60 -15.97 -13.22
CA LEU A 167 10.79 -15.64 -14.00
C LEU A 167 10.88 -14.16 -14.37
N THR A 168 9.77 -13.56 -14.82
CA THR A 168 9.68 -12.12 -15.08
C THR A 168 10.00 -11.32 -13.83
N LEU A 169 9.38 -11.68 -12.71
CA LEU A 169 9.62 -10.98 -11.45
C LEU A 169 11.09 -11.11 -11.04
N SER A 170 11.65 -12.32 -11.09
CA SER A 170 13.06 -12.55 -10.74
C SER A 170 14.02 -11.72 -11.58
N ARG A 171 13.91 -11.75 -12.92
CA ARG A 171 14.77 -10.98 -13.83
C ARG A 171 14.75 -9.49 -13.52
N VAL A 172 13.56 -8.97 -13.27
CA VAL A 172 13.36 -7.55 -13.02
C VAL A 172 13.87 -7.15 -11.62
N LEU A 173 13.63 -7.97 -10.59
CA LEU A 173 14.17 -7.72 -9.25
C LEU A 173 15.71 -7.78 -9.21
N HIS A 174 16.34 -8.67 -9.98
CA HIS A 174 17.80 -8.71 -10.15
C HIS A 174 18.36 -7.41 -10.74
N ALA A 175 17.57 -6.74 -11.56
CA ALA A 175 18.01 -5.53 -12.24
C ALA A 175 17.99 -4.27 -11.35
N TRP A 176 17.34 -4.34 -10.18
CA TRP A 176 17.07 -3.20 -9.29
C TRP A 176 17.76 -3.34 -7.92
N PRO A 177 19.08 -3.10 -7.85
CA PRO A 177 19.88 -3.35 -6.64
C PRO A 177 19.53 -2.43 -5.46
N VAL A 178 18.85 -1.30 -5.71
CA VAL A 178 18.46 -0.31 -4.69
C VAL A 178 16.99 -0.42 -4.28
N LEU A 179 16.29 -1.47 -4.70
CA LEU A 179 14.89 -1.68 -4.36
C LEU A 179 14.69 -1.83 -2.84
N ARG A 180 13.80 -1.01 -2.28
CA ARG A 180 13.49 -0.97 -0.83
C ARG A 180 12.05 -1.37 -0.52
N SER A 181 11.12 -1.17 -1.46
CA SER A 181 9.71 -1.49 -1.26
C SER A 181 9.17 -2.29 -2.43
N LEU A 182 8.59 -3.45 -2.13
CA LEU A 182 7.96 -4.31 -3.12
C LEU A 182 6.53 -4.60 -2.68
N ARG A 183 5.56 -4.26 -3.54
CA ARG A 183 4.16 -4.62 -3.38
C ARG A 183 3.73 -5.56 -4.48
N LEU A 184 3.25 -6.74 -4.10
CA LEU A 184 2.76 -7.79 -4.99
C LEU A 184 1.31 -8.08 -4.66
N SER A 185 0.42 -7.62 -5.52
CA SER A 185 -1.01 -7.92 -5.46
C SER A 185 -1.33 -8.94 -6.57
N CYS A 186 -0.69 -10.11 -6.48
CA CYS A 186 -0.69 -11.12 -7.53
C CYS A 186 -0.85 -12.55 -7.03
N ARG A 187 -1.46 -13.42 -7.85
CA ARG A 187 -1.32 -14.87 -7.68
C ARG A 187 -0.28 -15.41 -8.63
N PHE A 188 0.58 -16.30 -8.15
CA PHE A 188 1.50 -17.03 -9.02
C PHE A 188 0.76 -18.18 -9.68
N ARG A 189 1.05 -18.45 -10.95
CA ARG A 189 0.65 -19.72 -11.57
C ARG A 189 1.73 -20.73 -11.25
N ASN A 190 1.32 -21.91 -10.81
CA ASN A 190 2.19 -23.04 -10.48
C ASN A 190 3.06 -23.45 -11.67
N GLU A 191 4.21 -22.80 -11.80
CA GLU A 191 5.28 -23.18 -12.70
C GLU A 191 6.54 -23.30 -11.86
N THR A 192 6.98 -24.54 -11.72
CA THR A 192 8.05 -24.95 -10.82
C THR A 192 9.40 -24.70 -11.46
N SER A 193 10.32 -24.19 -10.63
CA SER A 193 11.78 -24.37 -10.71
C SER A 193 12.58 -23.57 -11.75
N MET A 194 13.81 -23.25 -11.32
CA MET A 194 14.94 -22.65 -12.04
C MET A 194 14.98 -21.12 -12.03
N LEU A 195 15.00 -20.52 -10.85
CA LEU A 195 15.41 -19.12 -10.69
C LEU A 195 16.73 -19.04 -9.92
N ASP A 196 17.67 -18.28 -10.47
CA ASP A 196 18.90 -17.96 -9.80
C ASP A 196 18.60 -17.22 -8.48
N PRO A 197 19.35 -17.50 -7.40
CA PRO A 197 19.18 -16.80 -6.14
C PRO A 197 19.52 -15.32 -6.33
N MET A 198 18.58 -14.44 -5.92
CA MET A 198 18.73 -12.99 -6.04
C MET A 198 20.06 -12.48 -5.45
N PRO A 199 20.67 -11.43 -6.04
CA PRO A 199 21.63 -10.59 -5.32
C PRO A 199 20.92 -9.98 -4.12
N SER A 200 21.66 -9.79 -3.02
CA SER A 200 21.11 -9.21 -1.80
C SER A 200 20.51 -7.83 -2.10
N VAL A 201 19.18 -7.76 -2.14
CA VAL A 201 18.45 -6.52 -2.27
C VAL A 201 18.07 -6.07 -0.87
N ALA A 202 18.37 -4.82 -0.54
CA ALA A 202 18.07 -4.19 0.74
C ALA A 202 16.57 -3.90 0.88
N LEU A 203 15.73 -4.92 0.72
CA LEU A 203 14.29 -4.82 0.77
C LEU A 203 13.86 -4.53 2.20
N GLN A 204 13.22 -3.39 2.42
CA GLN A 204 12.77 -2.94 3.75
C GLN A 204 11.28 -3.20 3.97
N HIS A 205 10.50 -3.10 2.89
CA HIS A 205 9.05 -3.18 2.91
C HIS A 205 8.55 -4.21 1.89
N LEU A 206 7.76 -5.17 2.37
CA LEU A 206 7.08 -6.17 1.57
C LEU A 206 5.57 -6.09 1.81
N ASP A 207 4.78 -5.95 0.77
CA ASP A 207 3.31 -5.93 0.82
C ASP A 207 2.78 -6.99 -0.16
N ILE A 208 2.17 -8.04 0.36
CA ILE A 208 1.84 -9.26 -0.39
C ILE A 208 0.39 -9.67 -0.18
N VAL A 209 -0.13 -10.40 -1.16
CA VAL A 209 -1.35 -11.20 -1.01
C VAL A 209 -1.04 -12.56 -0.36
N PRO A 210 -2.01 -13.18 0.33
CA PRO A 210 -1.85 -14.46 1.02
C PRO A 210 -1.82 -15.66 0.05
N ASP A 211 -0.90 -15.64 -0.91
CA ASP A 211 -0.72 -16.70 -1.89
C ASP A 211 0.48 -17.57 -1.49
N LEU A 212 0.24 -18.83 -1.13
CA LEU A 212 1.26 -19.72 -0.57
C LEU A 212 2.40 -19.99 -1.53
N ASP A 213 2.09 -20.17 -2.81
CA ASP A 213 3.09 -20.49 -3.84
C ASP A 213 3.97 -19.25 -4.08
N MET A 214 3.36 -18.07 -4.18
CA MET A 214 4.10 -16.81 -4.23
C MET A 214 4.97 -16.59 -2.99
N ILE A 215 4.46 -16.82 -1.78
CA ILE A 215 5.23 -16.63 -0.55
C ILE A 215 6.44 -17.55 -0.52
N ARG A 216 6.24 -18.84 -0.80
CA ARG A 216 7.33 -19.83 -0.83
C ARG A 216 8.40 -19.45 -1.83
N GLU A 217 7.98 -19.08 -3.05
CA GLU A 217 8.90 -18.59 -4.07
C GLU A 217 9.63 -17.34 -3.60
N LEU A 218 8.92 -16.31 -3.12
CA LEU A 218 9.53 -15.08 -2.61
C LEU A 218 10.60 -15.36 -1.55
N LEU A 219 10.33 -16.26 -0.60
CA LEU A 219 11.26 -16.58 0.47
C LEU A 219 12.54 -17.27 0.00
N LEU A 220 12.53 -17.96 -1.15
CA LEU A 220 13.77 -18.45 -1.77
C LEU A 220 14.67 -17.29 -2.23
N TYR A 221 14.08 -16.13 -2.54
CA TYR A 221 14.80 -14.95 -3.05
C TYR A 221 15.26 -13.98 -1.96
N ILE A 222 14.61 -13.94 -0.80
CA ILE A 222 14.99 -13.00 0.28
C ILE A 222 16.00 -13.68 1.21
N LYS A 223 17.28 -13.30 1.13
CA LYS A 223 18.38 -13.85 1.96
C LYS A 223 18.56 -13.14 3.31
N ASP A 224 19.19 -13.86 4.24
CA ASP A 224 19.32 -13.58 5.68
C ASP A 224 20.06 -12.29 6.09
N SER A 225 20.79 -11.57 5.24
CA SER A 225 21.38 -10.29 5.67
C SER A 225 20.43 -9.11 5.54
N ASP A 226 19.46 -9.17 4.62
CA ASP A 226 18.74 -7.99 4.12
C ASP A 226 17.20 -8.14 4.10
N LEU A 227 16.64 -9.08 4.88
CA LEU A 227 15.19 -9.34 4.98
C LEU A 227 14.37 -8.06 5.34
N PRO A 228 13.09 -7.99 4.90
CA PRO A 228 12.22 -6.85 5.17
C PRO A 228 12.01 -6.62 6.66
N ARG A 229 12.02 -5.34 7.04
CA ARG A 229 11.66 -4.90 8.41
C ARG A 229 10.17 -4.66 8.57
N SER A 230 9.44 -4.60 7.45
CA SER A 230 8.02 -4.32 7.39
C SER A 230 7.35 -5.29 6.44
N LEU A 231 6.36 -6.02 6.94
CA LEU A 231 5.53 -6.93 6.16
C LEU A 231 4.06 -6.52 6.26
N THR A 232 3.40 -6.41 5.12
CA THR A 232 1.94 -6.32 5.04
C THR A 232 1.39 -7.53 4.29
N VAL A 233 0.40 -8.19 4.86
CA VAL A 233 -0.34 -9.30 4.22
C VAL A 233 -1.78 -8.87 4.12
N ARG A 234 -2.27 -8.66 2.90
CA ARG A 234 -3.65 -8.20 2.65
C ARG A 234 -4.30 -8.97 1.52
N ASP A 235 -5.58 -9.27 1.64
CA ASP A 235 -6.35 -9.88 0.55
C ASP A 235 -6.75 -8.80 -0.47
N TYR A 236 -6.46 -9.07 -1.75
CA TYR A 236 -6.75 -8.12 -2.81
C TYR A 236 -8.15 -8.38 -3.38
N GLN A 237 -9.06 -7.41 -3.16
CA GLN A 237 -10.37 -7.29 -3.80
C GLN A 237 -11.43 -8.36 -3.45
N GLY A 238 -12.21 -8.08 -2.40
CA GLY A 238 -13.66 -7.81 -2.51
C GLY A 238 -14.63 -8.91 -2.95
N CYS A 239 -14.19 -10.09 -3.40
CA CYS A 239 -15.10 -11.09 -3.95
C CYS A 239 -15.29 -12.35 -3.12
N PHE A 240 -14.39 -12.73 -2.22
CA PHE A 240 -14.67 -13.83 -1.30
C PHE A 240 -14.00 -13.56 0.05
N ARG A 241 -14.82 -13.11 1.00
CA ARG A 241 -14.51 -12.85 2.40
C ARG A 241 -14.10 -14.16 3.10
N ARG A 242 -12.86 -14.59 2.93
CA ARG A 242 -12.32 -15.78 3.60
C ARG A 242 -11.30 -15.34 4.63
N LEU A 243 -11.34 -15.98 5.80
CA LEU A 243 -10.26 -15.88 6.77
C LEU A 243 -8.96 -16.36 6.12
N LEU A 244 -7.86 -15.69 6.43
CA LEU A 244 -6.54 -16.08 5.91
C LEU A 244 -6.13 -17.45 6.44
N ASP A 245 -5.64 -18.31 5.54
CA ASP A 245 -5.29 -19.71 5.82
C ASP A 245 -4.09 -19.76 6.81
N PRO A 246 -4.17 -20.54 7.90
CA PRO A 246 -3.07 -20.76 8.84
C PRO A 246 -1.73 -21.13 8.19
N LYS A 247 -1.73 -21.83 7.06
CA LYS A 247 -0.51 -22.19 6.31
C LYS A 247 0.29 -20.97 5.85
N VAL A 248 -0.36 -19.82 5.69
CA VAL A 248 0.32 -18.56 5.34
C VAL A 248 1.22 -18.12 6.48
N ALA A 249 0.80 -18.30 7.74
CA ALA A 249 1.62 -17.98 8.92
C ALA A 249 2.85 -18.90 8.99
N GLU A 250 2.67 -20.20 8.74
CA GLU A 250 3.77 -21.17 8.71
C GLU A 250 4.79 -20.81 7.62
N ALA A 251 4.31 -20.47 6.42
CA ALA A 251 5.17 -20.08 5.32
C ALA A 251 5.98 -18.81 5.65
N LEU A 252 5.39 -17.82 6.33
CA LEU A 252 6.03 -16.56 6.66
C LEU A 252 6.96 -16.60 7.89
N LEU A 253 6.94 -17.70 8.65
CA LEU A 253 7.73 -17.86 9.89
C LEU A 253 9.22 -17.48 9.75
N PRO A 254 9.93 -17.78 8.64
CA PRO A 254 11.33 -17.38 8.46
C PRO A 254 11.57 -15.87 8.55
N LEU A 255 10.55 -15.03 8.32
CA LEU A 255 10.67 -13.58 8.42
C LEU A 255 10.41 -13.03 9.83
N ALA A 256 9.70 -13.79 10.67
CA ALA A 256 9.03 -13.27 11.87
C ALA A 256 9.96 -12.50 12.82
N SER A 257 11.10 -13.09 13.19
CA SER A 257 12.02 -12.57 14.22
C SER A 257 12.63 -11.20 13.90
N ARG A 258 12.56 -10.78 12.64
CA ARG A 258 13.19 -9.54 12.13
C ARG A 258 12.19 -8.43 11.84
N LEU A 259 10.90 -8.74 11.83
CA LEU A 259 9.87 -7.75 11.56
C LEU A 259 9.84 -6.72 12.68
N HIS A 260 9.98 -5.46 12.32
CA HIS A 260 9.68 -4.32 13.20
C HIS A 260 8.24 -3.86 13.02
N ARG A 261 7.65 -4.12 11.84
CA ARG A 261 6.27 -3.80 11.53
C ARG A 261 5.61 -5.00 10.85
N PHE A 262 4.47 -5.41 11.38
CA PHE A 262 3.60 -6.40 10.76
C PHE A 262 2.20 -5.81 10.64
N SER A 263 1.64 -5.92 9.44
CA SER A 263 0.30 -5.44 9.14
C SER A 263 -0.49 -6.54 8.45
N ALA A 264 -1.60 -6.90 9.06
CA ALA A 264 -2.53 -7.90 8.59
C ALA A 264 -3.93 -7.28 8.67
N PRO A 265 -4.27 -6.29 7.82
CA PRO A 265 -5.51 -5.54 7.94
C PRO A 265 -6.75 -6.41 7.69
N ASP A 266 -6.62 -7.58 7.06
CA ASP A 266 -7.69 -8.55 6.83
C ASP A 266 -7.71 -9.63 7.94
N PRO A 267 -8.87 -10.24 8.22
CA PRO A 267 -8.99 -11.16 9.34
C PRO A 267 -8.31 -12.51 9.05
N TRP A 268 -7.46 -12.94 9.98
CA TRP A 268 -6.83 -14.26 9.97
C TRP A 268 -7.70 -15.31 10.66
N GLN A 269 -7.56 -16.58 10.26
CA GLN A 269 -8.16 -17.67 11.01
C GLN A 269 -7.39 -17.87 12.32
N PRO A 270 -8.05 -17.86 13.50
CA PRO A 270 -7.37 -18.18 14.75
C PRO A 270 -6.82 -19.60 14.68
N SER A 271 -5.51 -19.74 14.94
CA SER A 271 -4.81 -21.02 14.84
C SER A 271 -3.49 -20.98 15.62
N PRO A 272 -3.00 -22.13 16.13
CA PRO A 272 -1.69 -22.21 16.78
C PRO A 272 -0.54 -21.75 15.88
N ALA A 273 -0.66 -21.94 14.56
CA ALA A 273 0.33 -21.48 13.58
C ALA A 273 0.43 -19.95 13.54
N PHE A 274 -0.71 -19.26 13.53
CA PHE A 274 -0.73 -17.80 13.58
C PHE A 274 -0.22 -17.26 14.92
N ASP A 275 -0.61 -17.87 16.03
CA ASP A 275 -0.11 -17.50 17.36
C ASP A 275 1.41 -17.68 17.47
N HIS A 276 1.93 -18.80 16.96
CA HIS A 276 3.36 -19.06 16.90
C HIS A 276 4.08 -18.01 16.04
N PHE A 277 3.53 -17.68 14.87
CA PHE A 277 4.08 -16.66 13.99
C PHE A 277 4.16 -15.29 14.67
N ILE A 278 3.08 -14.83 15.32
CA ILE A 278 3.07 -13.57 16.06
C ILE A 278 4.10 -13.60 17.20
N SER A 279 4.08 -14.65 18.04
CA SER A 279 4.99 -14.77 19.18
C SER A 279 6.48 -14.83 18.78
N SER A 280 6.77 -15.22 17.54
CA SER A 280 8.14 -15.28 17.00
C SER A 280 8.70 -13.91 16.61
N MET A 281 7.88 -12.84 16.60
CA MET A 281 8.30 -11.49 16.21
C MET A 281 8.94 -10.69 17.36
N SER A 282 10.09 -11.15 17.85
CA SER A 282 10.76 -10.57 19.03
C SER A 282 11.13 -9.08 18.90
N SER A 283 11.34 -8.60 17.68
CA SER A 283 11.72 -7.20 17.37
C SER A 283 10.53 -6.32 16.97
N LEU A 284 9.30 -6.82 17.06
CA LEU A 284 8.11 -6.13 16.58
C LEU A 284 7.83 -4.88 17.39
N ARG A 285 7.69 -3.75 16.70
CA ARG A 285 7.35 -2.44 17.30
C ARG A 285 5.93 -2.01 16.98
N GLN A 286 5.42 -2.38 15.81
CA GLN A 286 4.08 -2.03 15.38
C GLN A 286 3.37 -3.26 14.82
N LEU A 287 2.20 -3.52 15.37
CA LEU A 287 1.32 -4.60 14.98
C LEU A 287 -0.02 -4.02 14.54
N GLU A 288 -0.44 -4.31 13.32
CA GLU A 288 -1.77 -4.00 12.81
C GLU A 288 -2.50 -5.30 12.48
N ILE A 289 -3.66 -5.54 13.10
CA ILE A 289 -4.46 -6.75 12.90
C ILE A 289 -5.91 -6.37 12.59
N GLY A 290 -6.43 -6.96 11.53
CA GLY A 290 -7.82 -6.99 11.17
C GLY A 290 -8.57 -7.98 12.06
N TYR A 291 -9.58 -7.51 12.77
CA TYR A 291 -10.47 -8.38 13.53
C TYR A 291 -11.84 -8.49 12.85
N SER A 292 -12.46 -9.65 13.02
CA SER A 292 -13.82 -9.95 12.60
C SER A 292 -14.52 -10.80 13.65
N GLY A 293 -15.82 -10.58 13.83
CA GLY A 293 -16.67 -11.55 14.54
C GLY A 293 -16.81 -12.76 13.65
N THR A 294 -16.28 -13.90 14.07
CA THR A 294 -16.62 -15.15 13.39
C THR A 294 -18.08 -15.45 13.70
N GLN A 295 -18.94 -15.64 12.69
CA GLN A 295 -20.03 -16.60 12.89
C GLN A 295 -19.38 -17.87 13.45
N PRO A 296 -19.96 -18.54 14.46
CA PRO A 296 -19.35 -19.74 15.03
C PRO A 296 -18.96 -20.62 13.87
N LEU A 297 -17.64 -20.83 13.71
CA LEU A 297 -17.14 -21.76 12.72
C LEU A 297 -17.86 -23.07 13.02
N PRO A 298 -18.60 -23.64 12.05
CA PRO A 298 -19.19 -24.94 12.28
C PRO A 298 -18.01 -25.88 12.60
N ASP A 299 -18.08 -26.50 13.78
CA ASP A 299 -17.23 -27.61 14.21
C ASP A 299 -15.89 -27.29 14.91
N VAL A 300 -15.74 -26.15 15.60
CA VAL A 300 -14.72 -26.06 16.67
C VAL A 300 -15.40 -26.31 18.03
N ASP A 301 -15.38 -27.56 18.47
CA ASP A 301 -15.93 -28.11 19.72
C ASP A 301 -15.31 -27.55 21.03
N GLY A 302 -14.82 -26.31 21.04
CA GLY A 302 -14.17 -25.74 22.22
C GLY A 302 -14.28 -24.24 22.27
N GLY A 303 -14.96 -23.75 23.32
CA GLY A 303 -14.94 -22.40 23.93
C GLY A 303 -14.09 -21.29 23.33
N GLY A 304 -14.20 -21.05 22.02
CA GLY A 304 -13.46 -20.01 21.33
C GLY A 304 -13.90 -18.62 21.78
N THR A 305 -12.97 -17.67 21.80
CA THR A 305 -13.18 -16.29 22.28
C THR A 305 -14.10 -15.43 21.39
N GLY A 306 -14.80 -16.02 20.41
CA GLY A 306 -15.68 -15.30 19.46
C GLY A 306 -14.96 -14.37 18.48
N HIS A 307 -13.63 -14.26 18.57
CA HIS A 307 -12.81 -13.34 17.80
C HIS A 307 -11.52 -14.01 17.29
N ASN A 308 -10.88 -13.37 16.32
CA ASN A 308 -9.65 -13.85 15.69
C ASN A 308 -8.37 -13.13 16.15
N LEU A 309 -8.42 -12.35 17.24
CA LEU A 309 -7.19 -11.83 17.84
C LEU A 309 -6.33 -12.96 18.44
N PRO A 310 -4.99 -12.85 18.36
CA PRO A 310 -4.09 -13.70 19.13
C PRO A 310 -4.39 -13.63 20.63
N PRO A 311 -4.13 -14.71 21.39
CA PRO A 311 -4.26 -14.69 22.85
C PRO A 311 -3.44 -13.54 23.47
N ALA A 312 -3.95 -12.94 24.54
CA ALA A 312 -3.24 -11.85 25.24
C ALA A 312 -1.81 -12.26 25.63
N ALA A 313 -1.61 -13.53 26.04
CA ALA A 313 -0.29 -14.08 26.34
C ALA A 313 0.71 -13.97 25.17
N ALA A 314 0.28 -14.21 23.93
CA ALA A 314 1.14 -14.07 22.75
C ALA A 314 1.56 -12.62 22.53
N LEU A 315 0.65 -11.66 22.73
CA LEU A 315 0.92 -10.24 22.58
C LEU A 315 1.80 -9.68 23.71
N ARG A 316 1.62 -10.16 24.94
CA ARG A 316 2.44 -9.80 26.11
C ARG A 316 3.91 -10.16 25.94
N ASN A 317 4.20 -11.26 25.23
CA ASN A 317 5.57 -11.71 24.96
C ASN A 317 6.31 -10.81 23.96
N LEU A 318 5.62 -9.90 23.26
CA LEU A 318 6.22 -8.94 22.33
C LEU A 318 6.80 -7.74 23.07
N THR A 319 7.89 -7.95 23.80
CA THR A 319 8.53 -6.93 24.67
C THR A 319 8.89 -5.61 23.96
N SER A 320 9.15 -5.67 22.65
CA SER A 320 9.45 -4.50 21.81
C SER A 320 8.20 -3.76 21.29
N LEU A 321 7.00 -4.30 21.48
CA LEU A 321 5.77 -3.77 20.90
C LEU A 321 5.46 -2.40 21.49
N GLN A 322 5.34 -1.41 20.62
CA GLN A 322 5.04 -0.02 20.97
C GLN A 322 3.60 0.35 20.60
N GLU A 323 3.09 -0.24 19.52
CA GLU A 323 1.81 0.12 18.93
C GLU A 323 1.02 -1.10 18.46
N LEU A 324 -0.24 -1.15 18.88
CA LEU A 324 -1.23 -2.10 18.41
C LEU A 324 -2.36 -1.34 17.70
N VAL A 325 -2.61 -1.67 16.44
CA VAL A 325 -3.72 -1.12 15.64
C VAL A 325 -4.70 -2.24 15.36
N LEU A 326 -5.93 -2.09 15.82
CA LEU A 326 -7.01 -3.03 15.59
C LEU A 326 -7.98 -2.44 14.56
N ARG A 327 -8.03 -3.08 13.39
CA ARG A 327 -8.94 -2.67 12.30
C ARG A 327 -10.17 -3.55 12.27
N GLN A 328 -11.34 -2.93 12.25
CA GLN A 328 -12.56 -3.66 11.94
C GLN A 328 -12.57 -4.00 10.46
N THR A 329 -12.83 -5.26 10.15
CA THR A 329 -12.86 -5.73 8.75
C THR A 329 -14.26 -6.09 8.31
N LEU A 330 -14.96 -6.90 9.12
CA LEU A 330 -16.25 -7.50 8.77
C LEU A 330 -17.07 -7.79 10.03
N PHE A 331 -18.39 -7.53 9.92
CA PHE A 331 -19.42 -7.71 10.96
C PHE A 331 -19.17 -6.89 12.24
N VAL A 332 -20.26 -6.38 12.81
CA VAL A 332 -20.21 -5.68 14.10
C VAL A 332 -19.99 -6.77 15.14
N GLN A 333 -18.77 -6.88 15.66
CA GLN A 333 -18.61 -7.53 16.95
C GLN A 333 -19.32 -6.68 17.99
N ASP A 334 -19.93 -7.34 18.96
CA ASP A 334 -20.14 -6.71 20.25
C ASP A 334 -18.78 -6.41 20.86
N ALA A 335 -18.51 -5.14 21.18
CA ALA A 335 -17.33 -4.73 21.96
C ALA A 335 -17.07 -5.66 23.15
N ALA A 336 -18.13 -6.23 23.75
CA ALA A 336 -18.07 -7.14 24.87
C ALA A 336 -17.23 -8.42 24.60
N GLN A 337 -17.07 -8.86 23.35
CA GLN A 337 -16.25 -10.05 23.04
C GLN A 337 -14.75 -9.71 22.97
N LEU A 338 -14.41 -8.52 22.47
CA LEU A 338 -13.02 -8.09 22.34
C LEU A 338 -12.47 -7.51 23.65
N ALA A 339 -13.33 -6.89 24.45
CA ALA A 339 -12.97 -6.17 25.65
C ALA A 339 -12.19 -7.02 26.68
N PRO A 340 -12.57 -8.28 26.99
CA PRO A 340 -11.80 -9.10 27.92
C PRO A 340 -10.34 -9.28 27.50
N THR A 341 -10.10 -9.56 26.22
CA THR A 341 -8.74 -9.72 25.68
C THR A 341 -7.96 -8.40 25.73
N LEU A 342 -8.61 -7.27 25.44
CA LEU A 342 -7.98 -5.95 25.53
C LEU A 342 -7.65 -5.55 26.97
N VAL A 343 -8.59 -5.76 27.89
CA VAL A 343 -8.39 -5.52 29.33
C VAL A 343 -7.24 -6.40 29.84
N GLU A 344 -7.21 -7.68 29.44
CA GLU A 344 -6.12 -8.57 29.79
C GLU A 344 -4.77 -8.04 29.30
N ILE A 345 -4.66 -7.59 28.04
CA ILE A 345 -3.42 -6.98 27.52
C ILE A 345 -3.03 -5.74 28.34
N LEU A 346 -3.99 -4.89 28.70
CA LEU A 346 -3.74 -3.63 29.43
C LEU A 346 -3.44 -3.85 30.91
N ASP A 347 -3.88 -4.95 31.51
CA ASP A 347 -3.54 -5.31 32.90
C ASP A 347 -2.08 -5.73 33.07
N ALA A 348 -1.47 -6.25 32.01
CA ALA A 348 -0.05 -6.59 31.99
C ALA A 348 0.55 -6.30 30.60
N PRO A 349 0.74 -5.02 30.24
CA PRO A 349 1.16 -4.65 28.90
C PRO A 349 2.64 -4.98 28.65
N PRO A 350 3.05 -5.17 27.39
CA PRO A 350 4.46 -5.21 27.05
C PRO A 350 5.19 -3.96 27.55
N SER A 351 6.44 -4.12 27.98
CA SER A 351 7.23 -3.05 28.62
C SER A 351 7.43 -1.81 27.74
N SER A 352 7.43 -1.97 26.41
CA SER A 352 7.59 -0.87 25.45
C SER A 352 6.26 -0.28 24.96
N PHE A 353 5.12 -0.76 25.45
CA PHE A 353 3.81 -0.48 24.88
C PHE A 353 3.35 0.94 25.19
N LYS A 354 3.03 1.70 24.14
CA LYS A 354 2.76 3.15 24.22
C LYS A 354 1.38 3.52 23.70
N ARG A 355 0.88 2.77 22.73
CA ARG A 355 -0.30 3.15 21.96
C ARG A 355 -1.14 1.96 21.56
N ILE A 356 -2.44 2.10 21.74
CA ILE A 356 -3.43 1.23 21.15
C ILE A 356 -4.41 2.08 20.33
N GLU A 357 -4.62 1.69 19.08
CA GLU A 357 -5.59 2.30 18.18
C GLU A 357 -6.69 1.30 17.88
N VAL A 358 -7.93 1.72 18.09
CA VAL A 358 -9.12 0.90 17.90
C VAL A 358 -10.16 1.65 17.07
N HIS A 359 -10.93 0.91 16.27
CA HIS A 359 -11.98 1.50 15.43
C HIS A 359 -13.25 1.82 16.25
N LEU A 360 -13.88 2.98 16.02
CA LEU A 360 -15.01 3.49 16.80
C LEU A 360 -16.19 2.52 16.83
N SER A 361 -16.45 1.85 15.71
CA SER A 361 -17.56 0.90 15.57
C SER A 361 -17.43 -0.35 16.44
N LEU A 362 -16.33 -0.53 17.19
CA LEU A 362 -16.32 -1.47 18.31
C LEU A 362 -17.37 -1.14 19.36
N PHE A 363 -17.56 0.15 19.65
CA PHE A 363 -18.26 0.57 20.87
C PHE A 363 -19.69 1.06 20.62
N TYR A 364 -20.10 1.17 19.35
CA TYR A 364 -21.40 1.71 18.96
C TYR A 364 -22.31 0.58 18.47
N GLY A 365 -23.46 0.41 19.12
CA GLY A 365 -24.53 -0.50 18.68
C GLY A 365 -24.63 -1.83 19.41
N SER A 366 -23.77 -2.12 20.39
CA SER A 366 -23.94 -3.27 21.29
C SER A 366 -24.35 -2.88 22.70
N GLU A 367 -25.09 -3.77 23.37
CA GLU A 367 -25.31 -3.68 24.82
C GLU A 367 -23.95 -3.79 25.53
N GLY A 368 -23.60 -2.83 26.39
CA GLY A 368 -22.32 -2.80 27.10
C GLY A 368 -21.13 -2.22 26.32
N GLY A 369 -21.31 -1.74 25.09
CA GLY A 369 -20.23 -1.13 24.31
C GLY A 369 -19.61 0.12 24.97
N GLU A 370 -20.43 0.96 25.63
CA GLU A 370 -19.93 2.12 26.38
C GLU A 370 -19.21 1.73 27.68
N GLU A 371 -19.68 0.69 28.37
CA GLU A 371 -19.00 0.16 29.57
C GLU A 371 -17.64 -0.43 29.20
N ALA A 372 -17.58 -1.28 28.17
CA ALA A 372 -16.35 -1.83 27.64
C ALA A 372 -15.36 -0.72 27.21
N ARG A 373 -15.87 0.34 26.56
CA ARG A 373 -15.05 1.50 26.19
C ARG A 373 -14.48 2.20 27.42
N ALA A 374 -15.31 2.46 28.43
CA ALA A 374 -14.89 3.12 29.66
C ALA A 374 -13.86 2.29 30.41
N GLU A 375 -14.07 0.97 30.48
CA GLU A 375 -13.13 0.03 31.11
C GLU A 375 -11.78 0.02 30.38
N ILE A 376 -11.76 -0.14 29.06
CA ILE A 376 -10.52 -0.12 28.26
C ILE A 376 -9.81 1.22 28.40
N ALA A 377 -10.55 2.33 28.41
CA ALA A 377 -9.97 3.67 28.59
C ALA A 377 -9.32 3.82 29.96
N ALA A 378 -10.00 3.40 31.03
CA ALA A 378 -9.48 3.46 32.39
C ALA A 378 -8.23 2.57 32.55
N LYS A 379 -8.23 1.36 31.98
CA LYS A 379 -7.08 0.45 32.00
C LYS A 379 -5.90 1.00 31.20
N ALA A 380 -6.15 1.57 30.03
CA ALA A 380 -5.10 2.20 29.21
C ALA A 380 -4.49 3.40 29.94
N GLU A 381 -5.30 4.25 30.58
CA GLU A 381 -4.83 5.38 31.38
C GLU A 381 -3.99 4.92 32.57
N ALA A 382 -4.46 3.91 33.33
CA ALA A 382 -3.72 3.34 34.46
C ALA A 382 -2.36 2.76 34.04
N ALA A 383 -2.27 2.22 32.83
CA ALA A 383 -1.04 1.70 32.24
C ALA A 383 -0.15 2.78 31.57
N GLY A 384 -0.59 4.04 31.51
CA GLY A 384 0.11 5.12 30.79
C GLY A 384 0.13 4.95 29.26
N ILE A 385 -0.83 4.20 28.72
CA ILE A 385 -0.96 3.87 27.30
C ILE A 385 -1.97 4.81 26.65
N ARG A 386 -1.59 5.37 25.50
CA ARG A 386 -2.50 6.22 24.72
C ARG A 386 -3.51 5.38 23.95
N LEU A 387 -4.78 5.49 24.32
CA LEU A 387 -5.91 4.97 23.55
C LEU A 387 -6.32 5.97 22.45
N LEU A 388 -6.33 5.53 21.20
CA LEU A 388 -6.87 6.26 20.07
C LEU A 388 -8.11 5.55 19.53
N ILE A 389 -9.20 6.29 19.39
CA ILE A 389 -10.44 5.78 18.81
C ILE A 389 -10.64 6.46 17.46
N ARG A 390 -10.50 5.71 16.36
CA ARG A 390 -10.68 6.24 15.01
C ARG A 390 -12.13 6.13 14.55
N ARG A 391 -12.69 7.24 14.07
CA ARG A 391 -13.95 7.22 13.29
C ARG A 391 -13.62 6.83 11.85
N SER A 392 -14.47 6.01 11.24
CA SER A 392 -14.42 5.63 9.82
C SER A 392 -14.44 6.84 8.90
#